data_AF-A0A815SVR3-F1
#
_entry.id   AF-A0A815SVR3-F1
#
_cell.length_a   1.000
_cell.length_b   1.000
_cell.length_c   1.000
_cell.angle_alpha   90.00
_cell.angle_beta   90.00
_cell.angle_gamma   90.00
#
_symmetry.space_group_name_H-M   'P 1'
#
loop_
_entity.id
_entity.type
_entity.pdbx_description
1 polymer ?
#
loop_
_entity_poly.entity_id
_entity_poly.type
_entity_poly.pdbx_seq_one_letter_code
_entity_poly.pdbx_strand_id
1 'polypeptide(L)'
;MDEKKKSNVGLKDKIKLNELFKSIDKSHDNKIDIDELVYALEQIGVTEQKRLQRARRILNESGGQSSITFRQFINYALQQENKLRLLFKNLDLDSS
;
A
#
# COMPACT_ATOMS: atom_id res chain seq x y z
N MET A 1 13.53 -20.90 16.79
CA MET A 1 13.97 -20.05 15.65
C MET A 1 12.86 -20.13 14.62
N ASP A 2 11.82 -19.32 14.79
CA ASP A 2 10.61 -19.35 13.94
C ASP A 2 10.83 -18.51 12.69
N GLU A 3 11.60 -19.07 11.78
CA GLU A 3 11.73 -18.57 10.43
C GLU A 3 10.50 -19.03 9.62
N LYS A 4 9.74 -18.06 9.09
CA LYS A 4 8.59 -18.18 8.15
C LYS A 4 7.19 -17.94 8.73
N LYS A 5 6.91 -16.68 9.12
CA LYS A 5 5.67 -16.04 8.65
C LYS A 5 5.92 -15.49 7.24
N LYS A 6 6.02 -16.37 6.24
CA LYS A 6 5.90 -15.93 4.83
C LYS A 6 4.47 -15.46 4.66
N SER A 7 4.30 -14.16 4.44
CA SER A 7 3.04 -13.51 4.08
C SER A 7 2.33 -14.31 3.00
N ASN A 8 1.28 -15.04 3.41
CA ASN A 8 0.53 -15.94 2.54
C ASN A 8 -0.54 -15.12 1.80
N VAL A 9 -0.08 -14.16 1.00
CA VAL A 9 -0.93 -13.40 0.09
C VAL A 9 -1.44 -14.39 -0.94
N GLY A 10 -2.76 -14.57 -1.02
CA GLY A 10 -3.37 -15.44 -2.00
C GLY A 10 -2.95 -15.03 -3.41
N LEU A 11 -2.83 -16.00 -4.32
CA LEU A 11 -2.42 -15.72 -5.71
C LEU A 11 -3.33 -14.67 -6.38
N LYS A 12 -4.64 -14.69 -6.04
CA LYS A 12 -5.62 -13.70 -6.49
C LYS A 12 -5.30 -12.28 -5.99
N ASP A 13 -4.88 -12.14 -4.74
CA ASP A 13 -4.56 -10.84 -4.15
C ASP A 13 -3.27 -10.28 -4.75
N LYS A 14 -2.28 -11.14 -5.03
CA LYS A 14 -1.06 -10.74 -5.76
C LYS A 14 -1.37 -10.22 -7.16
N ILE A 15 -2.29 -10.87 -7.88
CA ILE A 15 -2.70 -10.42 -9.23
C ILE A 15 -3.37 -9.05 -9.15
N LYS A 16 -4.34 -8.87 -8.24
CA LYS A 16 -5.01 -7.57 -8.04
C LYS A 16 -4.03 -6.46 -7.66
N LEU A 17 -3.10 -6.75 -6.75
CA LEU A 17 -2.09 -5.78 -6.34
C LEU A 17 -1.12 -5.44 -7.46
N ASN A 18 -0.79 -6.39 -8.33
CA ASN A 18 0.02 -6.16 -9.52
C ASN A 18 -0.72 -5.31 -10.57
N GLU A 19 -2.00 -5.56 -10.80
CA GLU A 19 -2.84 -4.73 -11.68
C GLU A 19 -2.95 -3.29 -11.15
N LEU A 20 -3.18 -3.14 -9.84
CA LEU A 20 -3.21 -1.84 -9.19
C LEU A 20 -1.86 -1.13 -9.32
N PHE A 21 -0.74 -1.82 -9.05
CA PHE A 21 0.59 -1.26 -9.19
C PHE A 21 0.83 -0.73 -10.61
N LYS A 22 0.53 -1.55 -11.63
CA LYS A 22 0.65 -1.16 -13.04
C LYS A 22 -0.27 -0.01 -13.45
N SER A 23 -1.42 0.14 -12.79
CA SER A 23 -2.32 1.26 -13.07
C SER A 23 -1.75 2.60 -12.59
N ILE A 24 -0.88 2.55 -11.57
CA ILE A 24 -0.24 3.71 -10.93
C ILE A 24 1.11 4.04 -11.59
N ASP A 25 1.95 3.03 -11.85
CA ASP A 25 3.25 3.17 -12.55
C ASP A 25 3.02 3.56 -14.03
N LYS A 26 3.00 4.87 -14.30
CA LYS A 26 2.76 5.44 -15.64
C LYS A 26 4.04 5.52 -16.44
N SER A 27 5.17 5.70 -15.77
CA SER A 27 6.49 5.76 -16.37
C SER A 27 7.00 4.38 -16.82
N HIS A 28 6.38 3.30 -16.34
CA HIS A 28 6.74 1.90 -16.59
C HIS A 28 8.17 1.55 -16.10
N ASP A 29 8.64 2.25 -15.08
CA ASP A 29 9.99 2.06 -14.51
C ASP A 29 10.02 0.98 -13.42
N ASN A 30 8.87 0.31 -13.18
CA ASN A 30 8.63 -0.68 -12.12
C ASN A 30 8.75 -0.11 -10.71
N LYS A 31 8.58 1.19 -10.56
CA LYS A 31 8.50 1.90 -9.30
C LYS A 31 7.28 2.83 -9.34
N ILE A 32 6.94 3.34 -8.16
CA ILE A 32 5.92 4.37 -8.02
C ILE A 32 6.59 5.54 -7.34
N ASP A 33 6.74 6.65 -8.06
CA ASP A 33 7.26 7.89 -7.50
C ASP A 33 6.15 8.76 -6.88
N ILE A 34 6.54 9.94 -6.37
CA ILE A 34 5.62 10.87 -5.74
C ILE A 34 4.57 11.43 -6.71
N ASP A 35 4.95 11.65 -7.97
CA ASP A 35 4.09 12.30 -8.97
C ASP A 35 3.04 11.30 -9.47
N GLU A 36 3.44 10.04 -9.68
CA GLU A 36 2.53 8.93 -9.99
C GLU A 36 1.53 8.66 -8.86
N LEU A 37 1.99 8.71 -7.61
CA LEU A 37 1.11 8.62 -6.43
C LEU A 37 0.13 9.79 -6.36
N VAL A 38 0.60 11.03 -6.57
CA VAL A 38 -0.26 12.22 -6.57
C VAL A 38 -1.31 12.12 -7.68
N TYR A 39 -0.91 11.69 -8.87
CA TYR A 39 -1.82 11.48 -9.99
C TYR A 39 -2.87 10.40 -9.68
N ALA A 40 -2.45 9.25 -9.13
CA ALA A 40 -3.39 8.21 -8.73
C ALA A 40 -4.37 8.69 -7.65
N LEU A 41 -3.92 9.49 -6.69
CA LEU A 41 -4.77 10.11 -5.66
C LEU A 41 -5.77 11.11 -6.27
N GLU A 42 -5.40 11.81 -7.33
CA GLU A 42 -6.30 12.68 -8.08
C GLU A 42 -7.41 11.90 -8.78
N GLN A 43 -7.07 10.78 -9.44
CA GLN A 43 -8.04 9.95 -10.14
C GLN A 43 -9.11 9.35 -9.22
N ILE A 44 -8.80 9.14 -7.94
CA ILE A 44 -9.76 8.66 -6.93
C ILE A 44 -10.46 9.80 -6.15
N GLY A 45 -10.27 11.06 -6.57
CA GLY A 45 -10.98 12.22 -6.02
C GLY A 45 -10.40 12.81 -4.73
N VAL A 46 -9.13 12.56 -4.40
CA VAL A 46 -8.49 13.24 -3.27
C VAL A 46 -8.24 14.70 -3.61
N THR A 47 -8.63 15.59 -2.68
CA THR A 47 -8.44 17.04 -2.83
C THR A 47 -6.96 17.40 -2.97
N GLU A 48 -6.66 18.34 -3.86
CA GLU A 48 -5.30 18.77 -4.20
C GLU A 48 -4.44 19.06 -2.96
N GLN A 49 -5.00 19.80 -1.99
CA GLN A 49 -4.34 20.11 -0.71
C GLN A 49 -3.88 18.88 0.09
N LYS A 50 -4.59 17.75 -0.06
CA LYS A 50 -4.30 16.50 0.67
C LYS A 50 -3.48 15.52 -0.15
N ARG A 51 -3.40 15.65 -1.47
CA ARG A 51 -2.72 14.67 -2.34
C ARG A 51 -1.24 14.56 -2.03
N LEU A 52 -0.52 15.68 -2.06
CA LEU A 52 0.92 15.69 -1.82
C LEU A 52 1.29 15.20 -0.42
N GLN A 53 0.53 15.61 0.60
CA GLN A 53 0.74 15.17 1.97
C GLN A 53 0.52 13.66 2.12
N ARG A 54 -0.54 13.11 1.51
CA ARG A 54 -0.82 11.67 1.52
C ARG A 54 0.20 10.87 0.75
N ALA A 55 0.61 11.33 -0.43
CA ALA A 55 1.67 10.70 -1.22
C ALA A 55 2.97 10.61 -0.43
N ARG A 56 3.43 11.72 0.16
CA ARG A 56 4.63 11.74 1.02
C ARG A 56 4.51 10.79 2.20
N ARG A 57 3.34 10.72 2.84
CA ARG A 57 3.10 9.80 3.94
C ARG A 57 3.25 8.33 3.51
N ILE A 58 2.67 7.97 2.37
CA ILE A 58 2.76 6.60 1.82
C ILE A 58 4.22 6.24 1.48
N LEU A 59 4.97 7.16 0.87
CA LEU A 59 6.41 6.99 0.59
C LEU A 59 7.22 6.79 1.88
N ASN A 60 6.98 7.61 2.89
CA ASN A 60 7.66 7.52 4.18
C ASN A 60 7.36 6.19 4.89
N GLU A 61 6.09 5.77 4.93
CA GLU A 61 5.67 4.50 5.54
C GLU A 61 6.20 3.28 4.77
N SER A 62 6.53 3.41 3.48
CA SER A 62 7.05 2.34 2.62
C SER A 62 8.59 2.20 2.63
N GLY A 63 9.28 2.99 3.43
CA GLY A 63 10.74 2.92 3.61
C GLY A 63 11.51 4.23 3.37
N GLY A 64 10.83 5.38 3.27
CA GLY A 64 11.47 6.69 3.24
C GLY A 64 12.27 7.01 1.97
N GLN A 65 11.99 6.30 0.87
CA GLN A 65 12.63 6.51 -0.42
C GLN A 65 11.78 7.44 -1.31
N SER A 66 12.40 8.04 -2.34
CA SER A 66 11.70 8.87 -3.34
C SER A 66 10.72 8.09 -4.22
N SER A 67 10.77 6.76 -4.17
CA SER A 67 9.93 5.86 -4.94
C SER A 67 9.70 4.54 -4.20
N ILE A 68 8.65 3.83 -4.57
CA ILE A 68 8.26 2.54 -3.98
C ILE A 68 8.35 1.47 -5.06
N THR A 69 9.14 0.42 -4.81
CA THR A 69 9.16 -0.77 -5.69
C THR A 69 7.90 -1.63 -5.47
N PHE A 70 7.55 -2.48 -6.44
CA PHE A 70 6.44 -3.43 -6.29
C PHE A 70 6.51 -4.25 -4.99
N ARG A 71 7.71 -4.70 -4.59
CA ARG A 71 7.90 -5.45 -3.33
C ARG A 71 7.51 -4.63 -2.11
N GLN A 72 7.91 -3.37 -2.06
CA GLN A 72 7.57 -2.46 -0.97
C GLN A 72 6.08 -2.13 -0.97
N PHE A 73 5.48 -1.93 -2.14
CA PHE A 73 4.05 -1.70 -2.30
C PHE A 73 3.21 -2.87 -1.73
N ILE A 74 3.56 -4.11 -2.08
CA ILE A 74 2.93 -5.31 -1.51
C ILE A 74 3.09 -5.33 0.01
N ASN A 75 4.29 -5.05 0.52
CA ASN A 75 4.55 -5.06 1.96
C ASN A 75 3.69 -4.01 2.69
N TYR A 76 3.56 -2.80 2.13
CA TYR A 76 2.71 -1.75 2.66
C TYR A 76 1.23 -2.17 2.71
N ALA A 77 0.70 -2.68 1.60
CA ALA A 77 -0.70 -3.13 1.52
C ALA A 77 -1.01 -4.21 2.57
N LEU A 78 -0.11 -5.17 2.74
CA LEU A 78 -0.27 -6.24 3.73
C LEU A 78 -0.17 -5.75 5.17
N GLN A 79 0.67 -4.76 5.45
CA GLN A 79 0.74 -4.18 6.79
C GLN A 79 -0.56 -3.48 7.15
N GLN A 80 -1.17 -2.75 6.22
CA GLN A 80 -2.47 -2.12 6.43
C GLN A 80 -3.58 -3.14 6.65
N GLU A 81 -3.62 -4.21 5.86
CA GLU A 81 -4.58 -5.31 6.03
C GLU A 81 -4.44 -5.98 7.42
N ASN A 82 -3.21 -6.27 7.85
CA ASN A 82 -2.97 -6.86 9.17
C ASN A 82 -3.38 -5.92 10.30
N LYS A 83 -3.11 -4.62 10.16
CA LYS A 83 -3.54 -3.61 11.15
C LYS A 83 -5.06 -3.55 11.25
N LEU A 84 -5.75 -3.51 10.10
CA LEU A 84 -7.21 -3.57 10.05
C LEU A 84 -7.75 -4.84 10.72
N ARG A 85 -7.18 -6.00 10.39
CA ARG A 85 -7.58 -7.28 10.98
C ARG A 85 -7.39 -7.33 12.50
N LEU A 86 -6.31 -6.75 13.02
CA LEU A 86 -6.08 -6.64 14.46
C LEU A 86 -7.10 -5.72 15.13
N LEU A 87 -7.42 -4.57 14.53
CA LEU A 87 -8.46 -3.67 15.04
C LEU A 87 -9.82 -4.37 15.13
N PHE A 88 -10.25 -5.08 14.08
CA PHE A 88 -11.51 -5.81 14.09
C PHE A 88 -11.55 -6.94 15.14
N LYS A 89 -10.47 -7.69 15.30
CA LYS A 89 -10.39 -8.73 16.35
C LYS A 89 -10.54 -8.15 17.76
N ASN A 90 -9.95 -6.98 18.02
CA ASN A 90 -10.05 -6.34 19.34
C ASN A 90 -11.46 -5.78 19.58
N LEU A 91 -12.11 -5.21 18.55
CA LEU A 91 -13.49 -4.76 18.64
C LEU A 91 -14.49 -5.90 18.93
N ASP A 92 -14.30 -7.07 18.30
CA ASP A 92 -15.13 -8.25 18.57
C ASP A 92 -14.95 -8.78 20.01
N LEU A 93 -13.80 -8.53 20.65
CA LEU A 93 -13.50 -8.98 22.01
C LEU A 93 -14.01 -8.01 23.09
N ASP A 94 -14.02 -6.70 22.82
CA ASP A 94 -14.58 -5.68 23.73
C ASP A 94 -16.12 -5.64 23.74
N SER A 95 -16.76 -6.40 22.84
CA SER A 95 -18.22 -6.46 22.67
C SER A 95 -18.90 -7.66 23.36
N SER A 96 -18.20 -8.44 24.20
CA SER A 96 -18.74 -9.62 24.92
C SER A 96 -18.69 -9.47 26.44
#